data_AF-A0A2H3K0Q8-F1
#
_entry.id   AF-A0A2H3K0Q8-F1
#
_cell.length_a   1.000
_cell.length_b   1.000
_cell.length_c   1.000
_cell.angle_alpha   90.00
_cell.angle_beta   90.00
_cell.angle_gamma   90.00
#
_symmetry.space_group_name_H-M   'P 1'
#
loop_
_entity.id
_entity.type
_entity.pdbx_description
1 polymer ?
#
loop_
_entity_poly.entity_id
_entity_poly.type
_entity_poly.pdbx_seq_one_letter_code
_entity_poly.pdbx_strand_id
1 'polypeptide(L)'
;MSRPNLYRSRAKNSPKLDNVRVGKDIKVDKEGDVEPGSGGISTFAQSSHTWKYPWLLPENAELGDGLGAKNDHGGHWLIIPAAEISLDGYKHLLSELNGRCEKVNRAREVFGELREVDVLPEPANSDKSVRMVYSALQAVHNGNIPIKDWDENDYTYIAILAKALDSGKLSLKDAVTSGPKSTKEQRFIAEAATEFMSAERKISSADEDEMADMDNDHALLKAVLKLDDTESTLYVWV
;
A
#
# COMPACT_ATOMS: atom_id res chain seq x y z
N MET A 1 -5.86 5.54 -22.40
CA MET A 1 -7.05 5.67 -21.53
C MET A 1 -6.93 7.00 -20.81
N SER A 2 -8.02 7.75 -20.66
CA SER A 2 -8.03 8.94 -19.80
C SER A 2 -7.83 8.51 -18.33
N ARG A 3 -7.13 9.35 -17.55
CA ARG A 3 -6.93 9.16 -16.12
C ARG A 3 -8.24 9.48 -15.38
N PRO A 4 -8.68 8.68 -14.39
CA PRO A 4 -9.85 8.99 -13.58
C PRO A 4 -9.52 10.07 -12.54
N ASN A 5 -10.53 10.44 -11.74
CA ASN A 5 -10.33 11.15 -10.49
C ASN A 5 -9.32 10.38 -9.62
N LEU A 6 -8.36 11.09 -9.04
CA LEU A 6 -7.34 10.49 -8.19
C LEU A 6 -7.50 10.98 -6.76
N TYR A 7 -7.68 10.06 -5.84
CA TYR A 7 -7.92 10.31 -4.44
C TYR A 7 -6.69 9.93 -3.61
N ARG A 8 -6.40 10.70 -2.55
CA ARG A 8 -5.40 10.36 -1.53
C ARG A 8 -5.81 10.91 -0.16
N SER A 9 -5.42 10.24 0.92
CA SER A 9 -5.54 10.76 2.28
C SER A 9 -4.17 11.02 2.90
N ARG A 10 -3.98 12.17 3.54
CA ARG A 10 -2.75 12.44 4.31
C ARG A 10 -2.96 13.38 5.49
N ALA A 11 -3.26 14.64 5.22
CA ALA A 11 -3.34 15.67 6.25
C ALA A 11 -4.57 16.57 6.07
N LYS A 12 -4.97 17.24 7.15
CA LYS A 12 -6.15 18.12 7.19
C LYS A 12 -6.11 19.26 6.17
N ASN A 13 -4.91 19.73 5.86
CA ASN A 13 -4.67 20.98 5.14
C ASN A 13 -3.95 20.79 3.79
N SER A 14 -3.53 19.57 3.44
CA SER A 14 -2.87 19.29 2.16
C SER A 14 -2.87 17.77 1.87
N PRO A 15 -2.91 17.35 0.60
CA PRO A 15 -2.71 15.96 0.20
C PRO A 15 -1.27 15.47 0.39
N LYS A 16 -0.30 16.39 0.53
CA LYS A 16 1.13 16.09 0.74
C LYS A 16 1.68 15.13 -0.32
N LEU A 17 1.43 15.43 -1.59
CA LEU A 17 1.97 14.69 -2.72
C LEU A 17 3.49 14.80 -2.77
N ASP A 18 4.04 15.95 -2.37
CA ASP A 18 5.47 16.26 -2.28
C ASP A 18 6.23 15.53 -1.16
N ASN A 19 5.52 14.89 -0.22
CA ASN A 19 6.14 14.11 0.85
C ASN A 19 6.54 12.71 0.36
N VAL A 20 7.47 12.70 -0.60
CA VAL A 20 8.02 11.53 -1.30
C VAL A 20 9.07 10.84 -0.44
N ARG A 21 8.87 9.56 -0.13
CA ARG A 21 9.79 8.70 0.63
C ARG A 21 10.72 7.94 -0.34
N VAL A 22 12.02 8.22 -0.30
CA VAL A 22 13.03 7.49 -1.11
C VAL A 22 13.08 6.02 -0.69
N GLY A 23 13.17 5.11 -1.66
CA GLY A 23 13.19 3.66 -1.44
C GLY A 23 11.81 3.03 -1.16
N LYS A 24 10.82 3.82 -0.72
CA LYS A 24 9.44 3.39 -0.49
C LYS A 24 8.49 3.81 -1.62
N ASP A 25 8.39 5.11 -1.87
CA ASP A 25 7.52 5.67 -2.91
C ASP A 25 8.25 5.67 -4.26
N ILE A 26 9.52 6.07 -4.30
CA ILE A 26 10.33 6.16 -5.53
C ILE A 26 11.78 5.72 -5.29
N LYS A 27 12.41 5.08 -6.28
CA LYS A 27 13.85 4.82 -6.27
C LYS A 27 14.61 6.01 -6.86
N VAL A 28 15.79 6.27 -6.32
CA VAL A 28 16.70 7.32 -6.76
C VAL A 28 18.00 6.65 -7.19
N ASP A 29 18.61 7.13 -8.28
CA ASP A 29 19.90 6.63 -8.75
C ASP A 29 21.07 7.20 -7.92
N LYS A 30 22.31 7.03 -8.42
CA LYS A 30 23.52 7.47 -7.69
C LYS A 30 23.74 8.98 -7.83
N GLU A 31 23.16 9.57 -8.86
CA GLU A 31 23.25 10.97 -9.24
C GLU A 31 22.20 11.81 -8.51
N GLY A 32 21.18 11.18 -7.93
CA GLY A 32 20.11 11.85 -7.19
C GLY A 32 18.83 12.04 -8.01
N ASP A 33 18.75 11.39 -9.17
CA ASP A 33 17.67 11.51 -10.12
C ASP A 33 16.66 10.35 -9.99
N VAL A 34 15.44 10.63 -10.46
CA VAL A 34 14.33 9.69 -10.50
C VAL A 34 13.88 9.51 -11.95
N GLU A 35 13.79 8.25 -12.38
CA GLU A 35 13.39 7.88 -13.75
C GLU A 35 11.92 7.44 -13.82
N PRO A 36 11.26 7.54 -14.99
CA PRO A 36 9.93 6.97 -15.19
C PRO A 36 9.90 5.47 -14.86
N GLY A 37 8.94 5.07 -14.03
CA GLY A 37 8.78 3.66 -13.63
C GLY A 37 9.62 3.22 -12.43
N SER A 38 10.44 4.10 -11.86
CA SER A 38 11.17 3.87 -10.59
C SER A 38 10.29 3.84 -9.34
N GLY A 39 8.99 4.13 -9.50
CA GLY A 39 7.99 4.26 -8.45
C GLY A 39 7.11 5.48 -8.70
N GLY A 40 6.45 5.96 -7.66
CA GLY A 40 5.65 7.17 -7.69
C GLY A 40 4.75 7.33 -6.47
N ILE A 41 4.00 8.43 -6.46
CA ILE A 41 3.08 8.73 -5.37
C ILE A 41 1.76 8.01 -5.60
N SER A 42 1.43 7.12 -4.65
CA SER A 42 0.17 6.37 -4.63
C SER A 42 -1.06 7.28 -4.55
N THR A 43 -2.02 6.98 -5.41
CA THR A 43 -3.35 7.57 -5.48
C THR A 43 -4.34 6.48 -5.87
N PHE A 44 -5.63 6.77 -5.75
CA PHE A 44 -6.68 5.77 -5.95
C PHE A 44 -7.81 6.33 -6.81
N ALA A 45 -8.45 5.49 -7.61
CA ALA A 45 -9.58 5.89 -8.44
C ALA A 45 -10.86 6.18 -7.62
N GLN A 46 -10.86 5.80 -6.33
CA GLN A 46 -11.97 5.97 -5.40
C GLN A 46 -11.45 6.46 -4.05
N SER A 47 -12.23 7.29 -3.36
CA SER A 47 -11.99 7.65 -1.96
C SER A 47 -12.39 6.50 -1.03
N SER A 48 -11.76 6.41 0.15
CA SER A 48 -12.22 5.50 1.21
C SER A 48 -13.01 6.27 2.27
N HIS A 49 -14.09 5.66 2.77
CA HIS A 49 -14.89 6.16 3.89
C HIS A 49 -14.11 6.20 5.21
N THR A 50 -12.97 5.48 5.34
CA THR A 50 -12.11 5.55 6.54
C THR A 50 -11.19 6.77 6.52
N TRP A 51 -10.95 7.38 5.36
CA TRP A 51 -9.96 8.44 5.22
C TRP A 51 -10.33 9.75 5.92
N LYS A 52 -9.65 10.05 7.02
CA LYS A 52 -9.90 11.26 7.81
C LYS A 52 -9.87 12.56 7.00
N TYR A 53 -9.00 12.68 6.00
CA TYR A 53 -8.83 13.87 5.17
C TYR A 53 -8.66 13.52 3.69
N PRO A 54 -9.75 13.17 2.99
CA PRO A 54 -9.67 12.81 1.58
C PRO A 54 -9.43 14.06 0.73
N TRP A 55 -8.50 13.94 -0.20
CA TRP A 55 -8.19 14.92 -1.24
C TRP A 55 -8.42 14.29 -2.60
N LEU A 56 -8.95 15.08 -3.52
CA LEU A 56 -9.24 14.72 -4.89
C LEU A 56 -8.36 15.55 -5.82
N LEU A 57 -7.67 14.90 -6.73
CA LEU A 57 -7.13 15.48 -7.95
C LEU A 57 -8.10 15.17 -9.10
N PRO A 58 -8.89 16.16 -9.56
CA PRO A 58 -9.89 15.96 -10.60
C PRO A 58 -9.31 15.33 -11.87
N GLU A 59 -10.05 14.48 -12.57
CA GLU A 59 -9.60 13.80 -13.81
C GLU A 59 -9.13 14.76 -14.90
N ASN A 60 -9.74 15.95 -14.96
CA ASN A 60 -9.43 17.02 -15.90
C ASN A 60 -8.31 17.96 -15.43
N ALA A 61 -7.82 17.80 -14.18
CA ALA A 61 -6.67 18.56 -13.72
C ALA A 61 -5.42 18.12 -14.48
N GLU A 62 -4.73 19.09 -15.08
CA GLU A 62 -3.43 18.85 -15.69
C GLU A 62 -2.45 18.40 -14.60
N LEU A 63 -1.58 17.44 -14.91
CA LEU A 63 -0.50 17.05 -14.00
C LEU A 63 0.69 18.02 -14.07
N GLY A 64 0.83 18.73 -15.19
CA GLY A 64 2.00 19.55 -15.51
C GLY A 64 3.05 18.77 -16.30
N ASP A 65 3.92 19.52 -16.98
CA ASP A 65 5.05 18.94 -17.70
C ASP A 65 6.01 18.28 -16.71
N GLY A 66 6.39 17.03 -16.97
CA GLY A 66 7.27 16.27 -16.09
C GLY A 66 6.57 15.29 -15.14
N LEU A 67 5.23 15.29 -15.06
CA LEU A 67 4.46 14.28 -14.32
C LEU A 67 3.56 13.44 -15.23
N GLY A 68 3.45 12.15 -14.92
CA GLY A 68 2.55 11.21 -15.56
C GLY A 68 1.67 10.51 -14.53
N ALA A 69 0.58 9.89 -14.99
CA ALA A 69 -0.22 8.98 -14.18
C ALA A 69 -0.24 7.60 -14.81
N LYS A 70 0.01 6.57 -14.01
CA LYS A 70 0.03 5.17 -14.43
C LYS A 70 -0.90 4.36 -13.54
N ASN A 71 -1.85 3.66 -14.14
CA ASN A 71 -2.55 2.59 -13.44
C ASN A 71 -1.57 1.42 -13.29
N ASP A 72 -1.22 1.07 -12.07
CA ASP A 72 -0.37 -0.08 -11.79
C ASP A 72 -1.20 -1.33 -11.51
N HIS A 73 -2.28 -1.21 -10.73
CA HIS A 73 -3.21 -2.31 -10.47
C HIS A 73 -4.62 -1.85 -10.08
N GLY A 74 -5.62 -2.28 -10.85
CA GLY A 74 -7.03 -2.11 -10.51
C GLY A 74 -7.39 -0.64 -10.34
N GLY A 75 -7.75 -0.26 -9.11
CA GLY A 75 -8.07 1.11 -8.72
C GLY A 75 -6.88 1.92 -8.20
N HIS A 76 -5.69 1.35 -8.10
CA HIS A 76 -4.49 2.04 -7.65
C HIS A 76 -3.76 2.70 -8.83
N TRP A 77 -3.28 3.90 -8.60
CA TRP A 77 -2.63 4.75 -9.59
C TRP A 77 -1.40 5.41 -8.98
N LEU A 78 -0.35 5.53 -9.77
CA LEU A 78 0.87 6.23 -9.40
C LEU A 78 0.95 7.54 -10.18
N ILE A 79 1.22 8.63 -9.46
CA ILE A 79 1.76 9.85 -10.07
C ILE A 79 3.27 9.66 -10.16
N ILE A 80 3.81 9.61 -11.37
CA ILE A 80 5.20 9.23 -11.68
C ILE A 80 5.93 10.39 -12.38
N PRO A 81 7.28 10.45 -12.37
CA PRO A 81 7.99 11.34 -13.27
C PRO A 81 7.75 10.92 -14.73
N ALA A 82 7.60 11.90 -15.63
CA ALA A 82 7.39 11.67 -17.06
C ALA A 82 8.72 11.52 -17.84
N ALA A 83 9.80 12.04 -17.28
CA ALA A 83 11.17 11.91 -17.76
C ALA A 83 12.11 11.86 -16.54
N GLU A 84 13.38 11.54 -16.78
CA GLU A 84 14.42 11.64 -15.76
C GLU A 84 14.49 13.08 -15.22
N ILE A 85 14.46 13.22 -13.90
CA ILE A 85 14.47 14.50 -13.20
C ILE A 85 15.07 14.30 -11.81
N SER A 86 15.69 15.34 -11.23
CA SER A 86 16.15 15.26 -9.84
C SER A 86 15.00 14.97 -8.87
N LEU A 87 15.28 14.27 -7.77
CA LEU A 87 14.29 14.01 -6.72
C LEU A 87 13.64 15.31 -6.23
N ASP A 88 14.43 16.38 -6.09
CA ASP A 88 13.93 17.70 -5.68
C ASP A 88 13.04 18.34 -6.75
N GLY A 89 13.39 18.19 -8.03
CA GLY A 89 12.54 18.61 -9.15
C GLY A 89 11.20 17.87 -9.14
N TYR A 90 11.22 16.56 -8.91
CA TYR A 90 10.00 15.76 -8.78
C TYR A 90 9.13 16.19 -7.59
N LYS A 91 9.73 16.40 -6.41
CA LYS A 91 9.03 16.91 -5.23
C LYS A 91 8.44 18.31 -5.47
N HIS A 92 9.17 19.15 -6.20
CA HIS A 92 8.69 20.49 -6.57
C HIS A 92 7.43 20.40 -7.44
N LEU A 93 7.44 19.62 -8.51
CA LEU A 93 6.27 19.40 -9.37
C LEU A 93 5.07 18.84 -8.59
N LEU A 94 5.30 17.89 -7.68
CA LEU A 94 4.25 17.36 -6.81
C LEU A 94 3.71 18.41 -5.83
N SER A 95 4.57 19.32 -5.37
CA SER A 95 4.17 20.43 -4.50
C SER A 95 3.24 21.40 -5.23
N GLU A 96 3.54 21.71 -6.49
CA GLU A 96 2.63 22.49 -7.34
C GLU A 96 1.31 21.77 -7.58
N LEU A 97 1.36 20.45 -7.78
CA LEU A 97 0.18 19.62 -7.99
C LEU A 97 -0.75 19.60 -6.76
N ASN A 98 -0.22 19.75 -5.53
CA ASN A 98 -1.05 19.89 -4.33
C ASN A 98 -2.06 21.04 -4.45
N GLY A 99 -1.69 22.14 -5.13
CA GLY A 99 -2.56 23.31 -5.35
C GLY A 99 -3.75 23.04 -6.28
N ARG A 100 -3.71 21.92 -7.02
CA ARG A 100 -4.78 21.46 -7.93
C ARG A 100 -5.69 20.43 -7.26
N CYS A 101 -5.38 20.01 -6.04
CA CYS A 101 -6.21 19.09 -5.29
C CYS A 101 -7.30 19.82 -4.52
N GLU A 102 -8.49 19.24 -4.56
CA GLU A 102 -9.66 19.71 -3.84
C GLU A 102 -9.86 18.88 -2.59
N LYS A 103 -10.24 19.53 -1.49
CA LYS A 103 -10.65 18.81 -0.28
C LYS A 103 -12.02 18.18 -0.52
N VAL A 104 -12.11 16.88 -0.32
CA VAL A 104 -13.39 16.17 -0.47
C VAL A 104 -14.27 16.50 0.74
N ASN A 105 -15.27 17.34 0.54
CA ASN A 105 -16.30 17.60 1.54
C ASN A 105 -17.27 16.41 1.54
N ARG A 106 -17.06 15.46 2.47
CA ARG A 106 -17.89 14.25 2.60
C ARG A 106 -19.40 14.51 2.63
N ALA A 107 -19.85 15.67 3.11
CA ALA A 107 -21.27 16.06 3.06
C ALA A 107 -21.88 16.07 1.64
N ARG A 108 -21.05 16.16 0.59
CA ARG A 108 -21.46 16.13 -0.82
C ARG A 108 -21.48 14.73 -1.45
N GLU A 109 -20.80 13.76 -0.84
CA GLU A 109 -20.89 12.31 -1.21
C GLU A 109 -22.03 11.60 -0.47
N VAL A 110 -22.54 12.17 0.65
CA VAL A 110 -23.63 11.57 1.47
C VAL A 110 -24.96 11.42 0.70
N PHE A 111 -25.16 12.09 -0.45
CA PHE A 111 -26.38 11.95 -1.26
C PHE A 111 -26.17 11.28 -2.63
N GLY A 112 -25.11 10.49 -2.80
CA GLY A 112 -24.88 9.69 -4.02
C GLY A 112 -24.00 8.47 -3.77
N GLU A 113 -24.62 7.38 -3.31
CA GLU A 113 -24.15 5.98 -3.27
C GLU A 113 -22.73 5.71 -2.71
N LEU A 114 -22.54 5.92 -1.41
CA LEU A 114 -21.46 5.26 -0.65
C LEU A 114 -21.97 3.91 -0.11
N ARG A 115 -21.45 2.80 -0.61
CA ARG A 115 -21.57 1.48 0.04
C ARG A 115 -20.61 1.40 1.23
N GLU A 116 -21.03 0.62 2.22
CA GLU A 116 -20.50 0.45 3.57
C GLU A 116 -18.98 0.26 3.68
N VAL A 117 -18.53 0.42 4.93
CA VAL A 117 -17.18 0.26 5.40
C VAL A 117 -16.58 -1.06 4.90
N ASP A 118 -15.67 -1.01 3.93
CA ASP A 118 -15.13 -2.19 3.22
C ASP A 118 -14.17 -3.04 4.10
N VAL A 119 -14.67 -3.50 5.25
CA VAL A 119 -14.11 -4.60 6.03
C VAL A 119 -13.84 -5.74 5.06
N LEU A 120 -12.60 -6.21 5.01
CA LEU A 120 -12.26 -7.34 4.15
C LEU A 120 -13.07 -8.56 4.60
N PRO A 121 -13.83 -9.21 3.69
CA PRO A 121 -14.62 -10.40 4.02
C PRO A 121 -13.73 -11.62 4.24
N GLU A 122 -14.31 -12.74 4.64
CA GLU A 122 -13.60 -14.02 4.66
C GLU A 122 -13.04 -14.37 3.27
N PRO A 123 -11.83 -14.97 3.18
CA PRO A 123 -11.23 -15.31 1.91
C PRO A 123 -12.01 -16.39 1.17
N ALA A 124 -12.26 -16.18 -0.12
CA ALA A 124 -12.97 -17.12 -0.98
C ALA A 124 -12.04 -18.04 -1.78
N ASN A 125 -10.73 -17.78 -1.79
CA ASN A 125 -9.76 -18.56 -2.57
C ASN A 125 -9.66 -20.02 -2.09
N SER A 126 -9.54 -20.97 -3.00
CA SER A 126 -9.43 -22.40 -2.68
C SER A 126 -8.06 -22.84 -2.16
N ASP A 127 -7.00 -22.08 -2.44
CA ASP A 127 -5.63 -22.36 -2.00
C ASP A 127 -5.42 -21.95 -0.54
N LYS A 128 -5.00 -22.90 0.32
CA LYS A 128 -4.79 -22.66 1.76
C LYS A 128 -3.73 -21.59 2.01
N SER A 129 -2.65 -21.57 1.24
CA SER A 129 -1.56 -20.61 1.41
C SER A 129 -2.01 -19.21 1.00
N VAL A 130 -2.81 -19.07 -0.06
CA VAL A 130 -3.41 -17.78 -0.43
C VAL A 130 -4.34 -17.27 0.68
N ARG A 131 -5.22 -18.12 1.21
CA ARG A 131 -6.11 -17.75 2.32
C ARG A 131 -5.33 -17.31 3.55
N MET A 132 -4.24 -18.00 3.89
CA MET A 132 -3.42 -17.65 5.05
C MET A 132 -2.79 -16.26 4.91
N VAL A 133 -2.20 -15.95 3.75
CA VAL A 133 -1.64 -14.61 3.49
C VAL A 133 -2.75 -13.56 3.50
N TYR A 134 -3.91 -13.86 2.89
CA TYR A 134 -5.07 -12.98 2.93
C TYR A 134 -5.48 -12.65 4.37
N SER A 135 -5.65 -13.66 5.22
CA SER A 135 -6.08 -13.49 6.60
C SER A 135 -5.09 -12.64 7.42
N ALA A 136 -3.78 -12.79 7.20
CA ALA A 136 -2.78 -11.93 7.82
C ALA A 136 -2.95 -10.46 7.39
N LEU A 137 -3.11 -10.18 6.09
CA LEU A 137 -3.33 -8.81 5.59
C LEU A 137 -4.67 -8.24 6.07
N GLN A 138 -5.70 -9.06 6.10
CA GLN A 138 -7.02 -8.73 6.63
C GLN A 138 -6.95 -8.35 8.10
N ALA A 139 -6.23 -9.10 8.93
CA ALA A 139 -6.06 -8.80 10.35
C ALA A 139 -5.33 -7.47 10.56
N VAL A 140 -4.28 -7.19 9.77
CA VAL A 140 -3.58 -5.90 9.83
C VAL A 140 -4.50 -4.75 9.41
N HIS A 141 -5.26 -4.91 8.33
CA HIS A 141 -6.16 -3.87 7.81
C HIS A 141 -7.36 -3.63 8.74
N ASN A 142 -8.14 -4.67 9.03
CA ASN A 142 -9.36 -4.56 9.83
C ASN A 142 -9.02 -4.25 11.30
N GLY A 143 -7.92 -4.80 11.83
CA GLY A 143 -7.48 -4.60 13.20
C GLY A 143 -6.62 -3.36 13.43
N ASN A 144 -6.22 -2.64 12.37
CA ASN A 144 -5.27 -1.52 12.43
C ASN A 144 -3.99 -1.86 13.23
N ILE A 145 -3.40 -3.03 12.97
CA ILE A 145 -2.17 -3.46 13.64
C ILE A 145 -1.05 -2.46 13.32
N PRO A 146 -0.47 -1.73 14.30
CA PRO A 146 0.45 -0.64 14.01
C PRO A 146 1.75 -1.12 13.36
N ILE A 147 2.03 -0.62 12.16
CA ILE A 147 3.30 -0.82 11.45
C ILE A 147 4.06 0.50 11.37
N LYS A 148 5.38 0.44 11.62
CA LYS A 148 6.22 1.65 11.69
C LYS A 148 6.25 2.37 10.33
N ASP A 149 6.05 3.69 10.37
CA ASP A 149 6.05 4.58 9.20
C ASP A 149 4.95 4.29 8.15
N TRP A 150 3.97 3.44 8.48
CA TRP A 150 2.80 3.21 7.66
C TRP A 150 1.75 4.29 7.94
N ASP A 151 1.17 4.81 6.86
CA ASP A 151 -0.02 5.67 6.91
C ASP A 151 -1.27 4.94 6.38
N GLU A 152 -2.44 5.55 6.48
CA GLU A 152 -3.72 4.95 6.05
C GLU A 152 -3.73 4.47 4.58
N ASN A 153 -2.91 5.07 3.71
CA ASN A 153 -2.79 4.59 2.32
C ASN A 153 -2.07 3.26 2.27
N ASP A 154 -1.11 3.04 3.16
CA ASP A 154 -0.37 1.79 3.28
C ASP A 154 -1.33 0.65 3.73
N TYR A 155 -2.21 0.92 4.70
CA TYR A 155 -3.29 -0.01 5.10
C TYR A 155 -4.33 -0.25 4.00
N THR A 156 -4.69 0.79 3.25
CA THR A 156 -5.61 0.65 2.10
C THR A 156 -4.96 -0.20 1.00
N TYR A 157 -3.66 -0.02 0.77
CA TYR A 157 -2.92 -0.74 -0.24
C TYR A 157 -2.83 -2.24 0.09
N ILE A 158 -2.54 -2.63 1.34
CA ILE A 158 -2.58 -4.06 1.69
C ILE A 158 -3.96 -4.69 1.54
N ALA A 159 -5.04 -3.92 1.72
CA ALA A 159 -6.39 -4.44 1.49
C ALA A 159 -6.66 -4.73 0.00
N ILE A 160 -6.13 -3.89 -0.88
CA ILE A 160 -6.16 -4.13 -2.33
C ILE A 160 -5.33 -5.36 -2.67
N LEU A 161 -4.12 -5.51 -2.11
CA LEU A 161 -3.28 -6.68 -2.32
C LEU A 161 -3.95 -7.97 -1.83
N ALA A 162 -4.63 -7.94 -0.68
CA ALA A 162 -5.42 -9.05 -0.17
C ALA A 162 -6.53 -9.44 -1.17
N LYS A 163 -7.36 -8.48 -1.61
CA LYS A 163 -8.41 -8.75 -2.63
C LYS A 163 -7.82 -9.27 -3.96
N ALA A 164 -6.64 -8.79 -4.35
CA ALA A 164 -5.95 -9.24 -5.56
C ALA A 164 -5.46 -10.69 -5.43
N LEU A 165 -4.91 -11.07 -4.26
CA LEU A 165 -4.53 -12.46 -3.95
C LEU A 165 -5.76 -13.37 -3.96
N ASP A 166 -6.82 -12.98 -3.24
CA ASP A 166 -8.02 -13.80 -3.10
C ASP A 166 -8.70 -14.07 -4.46
N SER A 167 -8.77 -13.05 -5.32
CA SER A 167 -9.32 -13.16 -6.67
C SER A 167 -8.36 -13.78 -7.71
N GLY A 168 -7.11 -14.08 -7.33
CA GLY A 168 -6.08 -14.62 -8.23
C GLY A 168 -5.49 -13.61 -9.22
N LYS A 169 -5.77 -12.31 -9.07
CA LYS A 169 -5.17 -11.24 -9.88
C LYS A 169 -3.71 -10.96 -9.51
N LEU A 170 -3.33 -11.28 -8.27
CA LEU A 170 -1.94 -11.34 -7.82
C LEU A 170 -1.64 -12.80 -7.51
N SER A 171 -0.63 -13.38 -8.15
CA SER A 171 -0.24 -14.76 -7.83
C SER A 171 0.56 -14.81 -6.55
N LEU A 172 0.45 -15.90 -5.79
CA LEU A 172 1.24 -16.07 -4.58
C LEU A 172 2.75 -15.99 -4.86
N LYS A 173 3.21 -16.50 -6.01
CA LYS A 173 4.61 -16.44 -6.45
C LYS A 173 5.12 -15.00 -6.59
N ASP A 174 4.25 -14.08 -7.02
CA ASP A 174 4.62 -12.66 -7.19
C ASP A 174 4.60 -11.91 -5.85
N ALA A 175 3.95 -12.45 -4.82
CA ALA A 175 3.92 -11.92 -3.46
C ALA A 175 5.14 -12.35 -2.59
N VAL A 176 5.88 -13.37 -3.00
CA VAL A 176 7.07 -13.88 -2.28
C VAL A 176 8.21 -12.87 -2.32
N THR A 177 8.92 -12.67 -1.20
CA THR A 177 10.07 -11.75 -1.20
C THR A 177 11.22 -12.26 -2.08
N SER A 178 11.97 -11.33 -2.65
CA SER A 178 13.21 -11.60 -3.39
C SER A 178 14.42 -10.95 -2.70
N GLY A 179 14.31 -10.74 -1.38
CA GLY A 179 15.31 -10.05 -0.56
C GLY A 179 15.47 -8.58 -0.99
N PRO A 180 16.70 -8.06 -1.18
CA PRO A 180 16.94 -6.66 -1.53
C PRO A 180 16.29 -6.18 -2.84
N LYS A 181 15.93 -7.11 -3.73
CA LYS A 181 15.30 -6.81 -5.02
C LYS A 181 13.78 -6.85 -4.97
N SER A 182 13.20 -7.02 -3.77
CA SER A 182 11.75 -7.14 -3.61
C SER A 182 11.00 -5.96 -4.20
N THR A 183 9.87 -6.26 -4.85
CA THR A 183 8.96 -5.22 -5.33
C THR A 183 8.32 -4.49 -4.15
N LYS A 184 7.50 -3.47 -4.43
CA LYS A 184 6.77 -2.77 -3.38
C LYS A 184 5.74 -3.71 -2.74
N GLU A 185 4.96 -4.40 -3.57
CA GLU A 185 3.94 -5.37 -3.17
C GLU A 185 4.52 -6.42 -2.22
N GLN A 186 5.63 -7.04 -2.62
CA GLN A 186 6.32 -8.07 -1.84
C GLN A 186 6.74 -7.54 -0.46
N ARG A 187 7.28 -6.32 -0.40
CA ARG A 187 7.70 -5.69 0.86
C ARG A 187 6.52 -5.39 1.77
N PHE A 188 5.42 -4.85 1.23
CA PHE A 188 4.22 -4.55 2.02
C PHE A 188 3.56 -5.83 2.55
N ILE A 189 3.48 -6.88 1.73
CA ILE A 189 2.92 -8.17 2.16
C ILE A 189 3.80 -8.78 3.26
N ALA A 190 5.12 -8.78 3.08
CA ALA A 190 6.06 -9.32 4.06
C ALA A 190 6.03 -8.57 5.39
N GLU A 191 6.02 -7.23 5.35
CA GLU A 191 5.99 -6.38 6.53
C GLU A 191 4.66 -6.53 7.29
N ALA A 192 3.52 -6.53 6.58
CA ALA A 192 2.22 -6.80 7.20
C ALA A 192 2.13 -8.19 7.83
N ALA A 193 2.55 -9.24 7.12
CA ALA A 193 2.54 -10.60 7.67
C ALA A 193 3.45 -10.73 8.90
N THR A 194 4.60 -10.05 8.90
CA THR A 194 5.53 -10.04 10.04
C THR A 194 4.91 -9.36 11.27
N GLU A 195 4.28 -8.20 11.08
CA GLU A 195 3.64 -7.48 12.18
C GLU A 195 2.36 -8.17 12.68
N PHE A 196 1.61 -8.85 11.80
CA PHE A 196 0.52 -9.73 12.21
C PHE A 196 1.01 -10.82 13.18
N MET A 197 2.03 -11.58 12.79
CA MET A 197 2.60 -12.65 13.64
C MET A 197 3.12 -12.10 14.98
N SER A 198 3.78 -10.93 14.94
CA SER A 198 4.27 -10.23 16.14
C SER A 198 3.14 -9.79 17.07
N ALA A 199 2.04 -9.26 16.52
CA ALA A 199 0.87 -8.83 17.29
C ALA A 199 0.13 -10.01 17.91
N GLU A 200 -0.09 -11.09 17.15
CA GLU A 200 -0.77 -12.28 17.63
C GLU A 200 -0.01 -12.93 18.80
N ARG A 201 1.32 -13.05 18.67
CA ARG A 201 2.18 -13.59 19.73
C ARG A 201 2.17 -12.75 21.02
N LYS A 202 1.87 -11.44 20.95
CA LYS A 202 1.74 -10.57 22.14
C LYS A 202 0.42 -10.75 22.88
N ILE A 203 -0.61 -11.21 22.18
CA ILE A 203 -1.99 -11.30 22.70
C ILE A 203 -2.33 -12.75 23.12
N SER A 204 -1.60 -13.74 22.58
CA SER A 204 -1.77 -15.16 22.92
C SER A 204 -1.71 -15.42 24.43
N SER A 205 -2.70 -16.16 24.92
CA SER A 205 -2.69 -16.80 26.23
C SER A 205 -1.60 -17.88 26.31
N ALA A 206 -1.22 -18.26 27.53
CA ALA A 206 -0.25 -19.32 27.80
C ALA A 206 -0.81 -20.75 27.59
N ASP A 207 -1.88 -20.92 26.81
CA ASP A 207 -2.42 -22.24 26.49
C ASP A 207 -1.50 -22.92 25.43
N GLU A 208 -0.97 -24.09 25.76
CA GLU A 208 0.01 -24.80 24.93
C GLU A 208 -0.56 -25.22 23.59
N ASP A 209 -1.85 -25.59 23.53
CA ASP A 209 -2.49 -26.03 22.29
C ASP A 209 -2.71 -24.85 21.33
N GLU A 210 -3.17 -23.70 21.85
CA GLU A 210 -3.35 -22.47 21.07
C GLU A 210 -2.01 -21.95 20.52
N MET A 211 -0.95 -22.04 21.33
CA MET A 211 0.40 -21.65 20.89
C MET A 211 0.95 -22.57 19.79
N ALA A 212 0.67 -23.87 19.85
CA ALA A 212 1.11 -24.82 18.82
C ALA A 212 0.43 -24.55 17.47
N ASP A 213 -0.86 -24.26 17.47
CA ASP A 213 -1.60 -23.90 16.25
C ASP A 213 -1.12 -22.57 15.66
N MET A 214 -0.93 -21.55 16.49
CA MET A 214 -0.35 -20.27 16.08
C MET A 214 1.04 -20.45 15.48
N ASP A 215 1.92 -21.22 16.11
CA ASP A 215 3.28 -21.46 15.62
C ASP A 215 3.29 -22.22 14.29
N ASN A 216 2.34 -23.15 14.08
CA ASN A 216 2.16 -23.82 12.79
C ASN A 216 1.74 -22.85 11.68
N ASP A 217 0.82 -21.94 11.96
CA ASP A 217 0.35 -20.93 11.00
C ASP A 217 1.45 -19.89 10.70
N HIS A 218 2.21 -19.47 11.72
CA HIS A 218 3.37 -18.58 11.55
C HIS A 218 4.46 -19.25 10.72
N ALA A 219 4.76 -20.54 10.98
CA ALA A 219 5.72 -21.30 10.18
C ALA A 219 5.26 -21.41 8.72
N LEU A 220 3.97 -21.61 8.47
CA LEU A 220 3.41 -21.63 7.12
C LEU A 220 3.54 -20.26 6.44
N LEU A 221 3.20 -19.17 7.11
CA LEU A 221 3.34 -17.81 6.56
C LEU A 221 4.79 -17.51 6.19
N LYS A 222 5.74 -17.83 7.08
CA LYS A 222 7.17 -17.64 6.84
C LYS A 222 7.66 -18.46 5.65
N ALA A 223 7.27 -19.73 5.56
CA ALA A 223 7.64 -20.60 4.45
C ALA A 223 7.07 -20.12 3.12
N VAL A 224 5.78 -19.72 3.10
CA VAL A 224 5.08 -19.25 1.90
C VAL A 224 5.69 -17.96 1.38
N LEU A 225 5.96 -16.98 2.26
CA LEU A 225 6.47 -15.67 1.86
C LEU A 225 8.01 -15.61 1.79
N LYS A 226 8.70 -16.69 2.18
CA LYS A 226 10.17 -16.76 2.31
C LYS A 226 10.74 -15.68 3.23
N LEU A 227 10.16 -15.56 4.42
CA LEU A 227 10.60 -14.60 5.43
C LEU A 227 11.86 -15.07 6.18
N ASP A 228 12.11 -16.38 6.21
CA ASP A 228 13.30 -16.98 6.87
C ASP A 228 14.55 -16.95 5.99
N ASP A 229 14.41 -16.94 4.65
CA ASP A 229 15.51 -16.87 3.68
C ASP A 229 16.12 -15.46 3.56
N THR A 230 15.46 -14.45 4.14
CA THR A 230 15.99 -13.10 4.22
C THR A 230 16.84 -12.97 5.48
N GLU A 231 18.12 -13.32 5.40
CA GLU A 231 19.12 -12.90 6.39
C GLU A 231 18.92 -11.42 6.72
N SER A 232 18.33 -11.12 7.88
CA SER A 232 18.49 -9.87 8.61
C SER A 232 18.36 -8.54 7.83
N THR A 233 17.60 -8.45 6.74
CA THR A 233 17.44 -7.19 5.97
C THR A 233 16.34 -6.27 6.50
N LEU A 234 15.50 -6.72 7.44
CA LEU A 234 14.52 -5.84 8.11
C LEU A 234 15.16 -4.93 9.18
N TYR A 235 16.45 -5.15 9.54
CA TYR A 235 17.16 -4.39 10.58
C TYR A 235 18.33 -3.52 10.11
N VAL A 236 18.67 -3.49 8.81
CA VAL A 236 19.83 -2.70 8.33
C VAL A 236 19.39 -1.54 7.46
N TRP A 237 18.73 -0.53 8.02
CA TRP A 237 18.63 0.79 7.37
C TRP A 237 18.58 1.90 8.44
N VAL A 238 19.78 2.36 8.84
CA VAL A 238 20.04 3.73 9.35
C VAL A 238 20.49 4.57 8.17
#